data_AF-E1Z354-F1
#
_entry.id   AF-E1Z354-F1
#
_cell.length_a   1.000
_cell.length_b   1.000
_cell.length_c   1.000
_cell.angle_alpha   90.00
_cell.angle_beta   90.00
_cell.angle_gamma   90.00
#
_symmetry.space_group_name_H-M   'P 1'
#
loop_
_entity.id
_entity.type
_entity.pdbx_description
1 polymer ?
#
loop_
_entity_poly.entity_id
_entity_poly.type
_entity_poly.pdbx_seq_one_letter_code
_entity_poly.pdbx_strand_id
1 'polypeptide(L)'
;QKRLTNIAVVRMKKHGKRFEIACYKNKVVNWRNGVGTLVLTHTAACGGVPARLPAPQQLHSAPLAPAPPRPCPALPQVSDKERRVELDTLFRDVASVLSEKCINPESNRPYTLSMLERALRDVHFSVDPKRPAKAQALEALPLLKSRFPIERARMRLKLAVPLSSKDELLELVRQQGGVVEEQDLIGSQFCLVCLVEPGTFRSVHSFIQTSSGGMGRFEVLAL
;
A
#
# COMPACT_ATOMS: atom_id res chain seq x y z
N GLN A 1 -25.68 -33.08 -10.00
CA GLN A 1 -24.42 -32.91 -9.24
C GLN A 1 -24.10 -31.42 -9.13
N LYS A 2 -24.37 -30.77 -7.98
CA LYS A 2 -24.07 -29.33 -7.79
C LYS A 2 -22.56 -29.18 -7.53
N ARG A 3 -21.83 -28.61 -8.49
CA ARG A 3 -20.42 -28.23 -8.31
C ARG A 3 -20.36 -26.90 -7.58
N LEU A 4 -19.86 -26.89 -6.35
CA LEU A 4 -19.64 -25.67 -5.59
C LEU A 4 -18.31 -25.06 -6.06
N THR A 5 -18.36 -23.97 -6.83
CA THR A 5 -17.20 -23.35 -7.50
C THR A 5 -16.41 -22.39 -6.61
N ASN A 6 -16.99 -21.94 -5.49
CA ASN A 6 -16.44 -20.86 -4.64
C ASN A 6 -16.00 -21.34 -3.25
N ILE A 7 -15.50 -22.58 -3.14
CA ILE A 7 -15.00 -23.15 -1.90
C ILE A 7 -13.47 -23.07 -1.87
N ALA A 8 -12.92 -22.51 -0.80
CA ALA A 8 -11.50 -22.62 -0.46
C ALA A 8 -11.27 -23.75 0.54
N VAL A 9 -10.13 -24.43 0.44
CA VAL A 9 -9.74 -25.51 1.37
C VAL A 9 -8.67 -24.99 2.32
N VAL A 10 -8.97 -24.96 3.61
CA VAL A 10 -8.02 -24.62 4.67
C VAL A 10 -7.40 -25.91 5.20
N ARG A 11 -6.08 -25.99 5.21
CA ARG A 11 -5.32 -27.18 5.64
C ARG A 11 -4.55 -26.89 6.91
N MET A 12 -4.61 -27.82 7.87
CA MET A 12 -3.83 -27.76 9.11
C MET A 12 -3.12 -29.10 9.35
N LYS A 13 -1.84 -29.05 9.73
CA LYS A 13 -1.09 -30.21 10.20
C LYS A 13 -0.93 -30.12 11.71
N LYS A 14 -1.44 -31.12 12.45
CA LYS A 14 -1.25 -31.23 13.90
C LYS A 14 -1.00 -32.69 14.25
N HIS A 15 0.04 -32.97 15.05
CA HIS A 15 0.43 -34.33 15.45
C HIS A 15 0.56 -35.33 14.27
N GLY A 16 1.21 -34.91 13.18
CA GLY A 16 1.41 -35.75 11.99
C GLY A 16 0.14 -36.02 11.15
N LYS A 17 -1.05 -35.58 11.60
CA LYS A 17 -2.32 -35.73 10.88
C LYS A 17 -2.64 -34.44 10.10
N ARG A 18 -3.16 -34.62 8.88
CA ARG A 18 -3.61 -33.53 7.98
C ARG A 18 -5.13 -33.37 8.13
N PHE A 19 -5.57 -32.15 8.38
CA PHE A 19 -6.98 -31.77 8.47
C PHE A 19 -7.29 -30.80 7.34
N GLU A 20 -8.37 -31.04 6.61
CA GLU A 20 -8.83 -30.16 5.54
C GLU A 20 -10.27 -29.72 5.83
N ILE A 21 -10.51 -28.42 5.68
CA ILE A 21 -11.82 -27.80 5.90
C ILE A 21 -12.20 -27.01 4.65
N ALA A 22 -13.36 -27.33 4.08
CA ALA A 22 -13.96 -26.56 3.01
C ALA A 22 -14.71 -25.34 3.60
N CYS A 23 -14.33 -24.12 3.21
CA CYS A 23 -14.95 -22.88 3.67
C CYS A 23 -15.09 -21.86 2.54
N TYR A 24 -16.05 -20.94 2.68
CA TYR A 24 -16.18 -19.81 1.76
C TYR A 24 -15.06 -18.78 1.99
N LYS A 25 -14.50 -18.26 0.90
CA LYS A 25 -13.34 -17.36 0.87
C LYS A 25 -13.49 -16.15 1.81
N ASN A 26 -14.60 -15.43 1.71
CA ASN A 26 -14.87 -14.24 2.51
C ASN A 26 -14.88 -14.55 4.02
N LYS A 27 -15.35 -15.74 4.42
CA LYS A 27 -15.37 -16.15 5.83
C LYS A 27 -13.97 -16.47 6.36
N VAL A 28 -13.08 -17.02 5.54
CA VAL A 28 -11.69 -17.32 5.94
C VAL A 28 -10.89 -16.02 6.15
N VAL A 29 -11.04 -15.04 5.24
CA VAL A 29 -10.37 -13.74 5.36
C VAL A 29 -10.89 -12.96 6.56
N ASN A 30 -12.22 -12.88 6.72
CA ASN A 30 -12.82 -12.17 7.86
C ASN A 30 -12.40 -12.77 9.21
N TRP A 31 -12.34 -14.10 9.31
CA TRP A 31 -11.88 -14.76 10.52
C TRP A 31 -10.42 -14.46 10.87
N ARG A 32 -9.53 -14.32 9.86
CA ARG A 32 -8.13 -13.89 10.09
C ARG A 32 -8.02 -12.47 10.59
N ASN A 33 -8.90 -11.61 10.09
CA ASN A 33 -8.97 -10.22 10.51
C ASN A 33 -9.68 -10.06 11.87
N GLY A 34 -10.05 -11.16 12.54
CA GLY A 34 -10.71 -11.16 13.85
C GLY A 34 -12.21 -10.87 13.79
N VAL A 35 -12.81 -10.86 12.59
CA VAL A 35 -14.22 -10.48 12.38
C VAL A 35 -15.06 -11.72 12.07
N GLY A 36 -15.84 -12.17 13.06
CA GLY A 36 -16.90 -13.18 12.91
C GLY A 36 -16.48 -14.64 13.10
N THR A 37 -17.47 -15.50 13.33
CA THR A 37 -17.29 -16.94 13.57
C THR A 37 -17.21 -17.72 12.25
N LEU A 38 -16.27 -18.67 12.18
CA LEU A 38 -16.04 -19.52 11.01
C LEU A 38 -17.06 -20.68 11.03
N VAL A 39 -18.10 -20.60 10.20
CA VAL A 39 -19.13 -21.65 10.07
C VAL A 39 -18.59 -22.74 9.14
N LEU A 40 -18.37 -23.93 9.69
CA LEU A 40 -17.82 -25.09 9.00
C LEU A 40 -18.92 -25.77 8.18
N THR A 41 -18.72 -25.98 6.87
CA THR A 41 -19.68 -26.71 6.03
C THR A 41 -19.36 -28.20 5.94
N HIS A 42 -18.09 -28.60 5.87
CA HIS A 42 -17.67 -30.02 5.92
C HIS A 42 -16.28 -30.18 6.54
N THR A 43 -16.15 -31.06 7.55
CA THR A 43 -14.88 -31.53 8.11
C THR A 43 -14.49 -32.85 7.43
N ALA A 44 -13.41 -32.86 6.65
CA ALA A 44 -12.86 -34.08 6.07
C ALA A 44 -11.47 -34.34 6.65
N ALA A 45 -11.35 -35.41 7.45
CA ALA A 45 -10.07 -35.92 7.90
C ALA A 45 -9.52 -36.87 6.83
N CYS A 46 -8.68 -36.36 5.92
CA CYS A 46 -8.04 -37.20 4.91
C CYS A 46 -6.69 -37.72 5.43
N GLY A 47 -6.73 -38.88 6.10
CA GLY A 47 -5.62 -39.84 6.04
C GLY A 47 -5.57 -40.39 4.60
N GLY A 48 -4.40 -40.34 3.97
CA GLY A 48 -4.26 -40.49 2.51
C GLY A 48 -4.81 -41.79 1.94
N VAL A 49 -6.02 -41.75 1.39
CA VAL A 49 -6.61 -42.68 0.40
C VAL A 49 -7.69 -41.88 -0.36
N PRO A 50 -7.88 -42.04 -1.70
CA PRO A 50 -8.87 -41.27 -2.44
C PRO A 50 -10.29 -41.57 -1.95
N ALA A 51 -11.05 -40.50 -1.72
CA ALA A 51 -12.51 -40.45 -1.68
C ALA A 51 -13.23 -41.63 -1.02
N ARG A 52 -13.14 -41.75 0.31
CA ARG A 52 -14.23 -42.35 1.09
C ARG A 52 -14.48 -41.51 2.34
N LEU A 53 -15.69 -40.96 2.43
CA LEU A 53 -16.18 -40.29 3.65
C LEU A 53 -16.06 -41.30 4.80
N PRO A 54 -15.32 -41.00 5.88
CA PRO A 54 -15.28 -41.89 7.03
C PRO A 54 -16.65 -41.90 7.72
N ALA A 55 -17.09 -43.10 8.11
CA ALA A 55 -18.33 -43.33 8.85
C ALA A 55 -18.33 -42.55 10.19
N PRO A 56 -19.51 -42.18 10.74
CA PRO A 56 -19.64 -41.26 11.88
C PRO A 56 -19.13 -41.76 13.24
N GLN A 57 -18.45 -42.91 13.30
CA GLN A 57 -18.16 -43.64 14.55
C GLN A 57 -16.75 -43.45 15.12
N GLN A 58 -15.93 -42.54 14.57
CA GLN A 58 -14.58 -42.26 15.09
C GLN A 58 -14.42 -40.78 15.53
N LEU A 59 -15.52 -40.13 15.92
CA LEU A 59 -15.52 -38.76 16.41
C LEU A 59 -15.79 -38.71 17.93
N HIS A 60 -15.07 -39.52 18.71
CA HIS A 60 -15.09 -39.38 20.17
C HIS A 60 -13.70 -39.02 20.68
N SER A 61 -13.63 -37.86 21.35
CA SER A 61 -12.50 -37.30 22.08
C SER A 61 -11.30 -36.76 21.27
N ALA A 62 -11.55 -35.75 20.45
CA ALA A 62 -10.69 -34.58 20.52
C ALA A 62 -11.56 -33.46 21.11
N PRO A 63 -11.30 -32.98 22.33
CA PRO A 63 -12.07 -31.86 22.86
C PRO A 63 -11.97 -30.73 21.84
N LEU A 64 -13.10 -30.10 21.53
CA LEU A 64 -13.08 -28.73 21.04
C LEU A 64 -12.34 -27.93 22.11
N ALA A 65 -11.02 -27.84 21.97
CA ALA A 65 -10.25 -26.92 22.75
C ALA A 65 -10.87 -25.54 22.48
N PRO A 66 -11.17 -24.74 23.52
CA PRO A 66 -11.52 -23.35 23.32
C PRO A 66 -10.46 -22.75 22.42
N ALA A 67 -10.91 -22.07 21.37
CA ALA A 67 -10.06 -21.53 20.32
C ALA A 67 -8.74 -21.04 20.92
N PRO A 68 -7.57 -21.48 20.44
CA PRO A 68 -6.34 -20.84 20.88
C PRO A 68 -6.52 -19.34 20.62
N PRO A 69 -6.22 -18.46 21.59
CA PRO A 69 -6.39 -17.01 21.45
C PRO A 69 -5.44 -16.40 20.40
N ARG A 70 -4.73 -17.24 19.65
CA ARG A 70 -3.84 -16.85 18.57
C ARG A 70 -4.19 -17.66 17.32
N PRO A 71 -4.37 -17.00 16.17
CA PRO A 71 -4.55 -17.72 14.92
C PRO A 71 -3.32 -18.62 14.71
N CYS A 72 -3.54 -19.94 14.67
CA CYS A 72 -2.53 -20.88 14.24
C CYS A 72 -1.98 -20.42 12.88
N PRO A 73 -0.66 -20.45 12.63
CA PRO A 73 -0.08 -20.12 11.33
C PRO A 73 -0.35 -21.26 10.34
N ALA A 74 -1.61 -21.56 10.09
CA ALA A 74 -2.04 -22.39 8.98
C ALA A 74 -1.89 -21.54 7.71
N LEU A 75 -0.77 -21.71 7.02
CA LEU A 75 -0.55 -21.17 5.68
C LEU A 75 -1.70 -21.68 4.80
N PRO A 76 -2.62 -20.82 4.34
CA PRO A 76 -3.58 -21.25 3.35
C PRO A 76 -2.76 -21.49 2.09
N GLN A 77 -2.88 -22.66 1.49
CA GLN A 77 -2.39 -22.83 0.13
C GLN A 77 -3.38 -22.07 -0.75
N VAL A 78 -3.12 -20.77 -0.93
CA VAL A 78 -3.78 -19.95 -1.94
C VAL A 78 -3.57 -20.67 -3.27
N SER A 79 -4.65 -20.93 -4.00
CA SER A 79 -4.53 -21.61 -5.30
C SER A 79 -3.63 -20.79 -6.22
N ASP A 80 -2.86 -21.42 -7.12
CA ASP A 80 -1.98 -20.68 -8.04
C ASP A 80 -2.74 -19.61 -8.84
N LYS A 81 -4.02 -19.84 -9.11
CA LYS A 81 -4.92 -18.86 -9.75
C LYS A 81 -5.21 -17.66 -8.86
N GLU A 82 -5.41 -17.89 -7.57
CA GLU A 82 -5.72 -16.83 -6.60
C GLU A 82 -4.51 -15.98 -6.29
N ARG A 83 -3.32 -16.60 -6.20
CA ARG A 83 -2.06 -15.87 -6.06
C ARG A 83 -1.84 -14.91 -7.23
N ARG A 84 -2.17 -15.33 -8.45
CA ARG A 84 -2.08 -14.46 -9.64
C ARG A 84 -3.03 -13.26 -9.53
N VAL A 85 -4.29 -13.50 -9.17
CA VAL A 85 -5.27 -12.41 -9.01
C VAL A 85 -4.86 -11.42 -7.92
N GLU A 86 -4.32 -11.91 -6.80
CA GLU A 86 -3.82 -11.06 -5.72
C GLU A 86 -2.65 -10.19 -6.18
N LEU A 87 -1.67 -10.78 -6.88
CA LEU A 87 -0.54 -10.04 -7.46
C LEU A 87 -1.00 -9.02 -8.51
N ASP A 88 -1.94 -9.37 -9.38
CA ASP A 88 -2.49 -8.47 -10.40
C ASP A 88 -3.25 -7.29 -9.75
N THR A 89 -3.95 -7.55 -8.65
CA THR A 89 -4.66 -6.49 -7.89
C THR A 89 -3.65 -5.54 -7.26
N LEU A 90 -2.64 -6.08 -6.57
CA LEU A 90 -1.56 -5.26 -5.99
C LEU A 90 -0.80 -4.46 -7.06
N PHE A 91 -0.57 -5.04 -8.23
CA PHE A 91 0.07 -4.36 -9.35
C PHE A 91 -0.76 -3.17 -9.85
N ARG A 92 -2.09 -3.33 -9.95
CA ARG A 92 -3.01 -2.23 -10.26
C ARG A 92 -3.02 -1.16 -9.18
N ASP A 93 -3.00 -1.56 -7.91
CA ASP A 93 -2.94 -0.61 -6.79
C ASP A 93 -1.65 0.23 -6.83
N VAL A 94 -0.51 -0.39 -7.16
CA VAL A 94 0.76 0.33 -7.36
C VAL A 94 0.64 1.32 -8.53
N ALA A 95 0.07 0.91 -9.67
CA ALA A 95 -0.15 1.79 -10.81
C ALA A 95 -1.10 2.96 -10.46
N SER A 96 -2.14 2.72 -9.66
CA SER A 96 -3.05 3.75 -9.17
C SER A 96 -2.32 4.79 -8.33
N VAL A 97 -1.52 4.33 -7.36
CA VAL A 97 -0.72 5.23 -6.51
C VAL A 97 0.26 6.06 -7.33
N LEU A 98 0.83 5.51 -8.40
CA LEU A 98 1.71 6.25 -9.30
C LEU A 98 0.93 7.29 -10.12
N SER A 99 -0.25 6.95 -10.62
CA SER A 99 -1.07 7.88 -11.43
C SER A 99 -1.49 9.15 -10.66
N GLU A 100 -1.78 9.01 -9.37
CA GLU A 100 -2.16 10.13 -8.50
C GLU A 100 -0.97 11.04 -8.16
N LYS A 101 0.26 10.49 -8.16
CA LYS A 101 1.45 11.17 -7.62
C LYS A 101 2.44 11.60 -8.67
N CYS A 102 2.26 11.19 -9.92
CA CYS A 102 3.25 11.39 -10.96
C CYS A 102 2.65 12.13 -12.16
N ILE A 103 3.43 13.03 -12.71
CA ILE A 103 3.07 13.85 -13.86
C ILE A 103 4.15 13.74 -14.93
N ASN A 104 3.75 14.02 -16.16
CA ASN A 104 4.72 14.28 -17.23
C ASN A 104 5.24 15.71 -17.09
N PRO A 105 6.57 15.94 -16.99
CA PRO A 105 7.15 17.27 -16.83
C PRO A 105 6.84 18.22 -18.00
N GLU A 106 6.61 17.70 -19.21
CA GLU A 106 6.35 18.54 -20.39
C GLU A 106 4.89 18.99 -20.47
N SER A 107 3.94 18.11 -20.12
CA SER A 107 2.51 18.41 -20.26
C SER A 107 1.83 18.79 -18.95
N ASN A 108 2.49 18.58 -17.81
CA ASN A 108 1.91 18.68 -16.46
C ASN A 108 0.63 17.87 -16.27
N ARG A 109 0.40 16.84 -17.10
CA ARG A 109 -0.75 15.96 -17.01
C ARG A 109 -0.37 14.65 -16.29
N PRO A 110 -1.28 14.09 -15.49
CA PRO A 110 -1.08 12.78 -14.89
C PRO A 110 -1.11 11.69 -15.96
N TYR A 111 -0.34 10.63 -15.73
CA TYR A 111 -0.36 9.46 -16.59
C TYR A 111 -1.60 8.61 -16.33
N THR A 112 -2.15 8.00 -17.38
CA THR A 112 -3.27 7.06 -17.22
C THR A 112 -2.80 5.73 -16.65
N LEU A 113 -3.70 5.02 -15.96
CA LEU A 113 -3.41 3.71 -15.35
C LEU A 113 -2.84 2.72 -16.36
N SER A 114 -3.43 2.63 -17.56
CA SER A 114 -3.00 1.69 -18.59
C SER A 114 -1.59 1.96 -19.12
N MET A 115 -1.17 3.23 -19.19
CA MET A 115 0.20 3.59 -19.58
C MET A 115 1.20 3.17 -18.51
N LEU A 116 0.88 3.39 -17.24
CA LEU A 116 1.74 2.99 -16.12
C LEU A 116 1.83 1.48 -15.96
N GLU A 117 0.72 0.74 -16.13
CA GLU A 117 0.77 -0.72 -16.14
C GLU A 117 1.69 -1.27 -17.22
N ARG A 118 1.65 -0.68 -18.43
CA ARG A 118 2.54 -1.05 -19.52
C ARG A 118 3.99 -0.69 -19.18
N ALA A 119 4.24 0.52 -18.67
CA ALA A 119 5.57 0.96 -18.27
C ALA A 119 6.19 0.07 -17.18
N LEU A 120 5.40 -0.34 -16.18
CA LEU A 120 5.84 -1.26 -15.13
C LEU A 120 6.16 -2.66 -15.67
N ARG A 121 5.41 -3.15 -16.67
CA ARG A 121 5.70 -4.40 -17.37
C ARG A 121 6.98 -4.31 -18.21
N ASP A 122 7.20 -3.18 -18.88
CA ASP A 122 8.39 -2.92 -19.71
C ASP A 122 9.68 -2.84 -18.87
N VAL A 123 9.57 -2.41 -17.62
CA VAL A 123 10.66 -2.38 -16.63
C VAL A 123 10.79 -3.70 -15.86
N HIS A 124 9.88 -4.66 -16.11
CA HIS A 124 9.83 -5.96 -15.42
C HIS A 124 9.77 -5.84 -13.89
N PHE A 125 9.02 -4.86 -13.38
CA PHE A 125 8.85 -4.68 -11.94
C PHE A 125 8.02 -5.81 -11.33
N SER A 126 8.55 -6.42 -10.26
CA SER A 126 7.89 -7.52 -9.54
C SER A 126 7.30 -7.01 -8.22
N VAL A 127 6.02 -7.31 -7.96
CA VAL A 127 5.32 -6.88 -6.74
C VAL A 127 5.38 -7.92 -5.62
N ASP A 128 5.53 -7.43 -4.39
CA ASP A 128 5.58 -8.25 -3.18
C ASP A 128 4.28 -8.15 -2.36
N PRO A 129 3.60 -9.26 -2.04
CA PRO A 129 2.33 -9.21 -1.29
C PRO A 129 2.50 -8.85 0.20
N LYS A 130 3.74 -8.89 0.73
CA LYS A 130 4.02 -8.58 2.13
C LYS A 130 4.17 -7.09 2.40
N ARG A 131 4.40 -6.29 1.35
CA ARG A 131 4.71 -4.86 1.46
C ARG A 131 3.53 -4.04 0.96
N PRO A 132 3.23 -2.88 1.57
CA PRO A 132 2.15 -2.03 1.09
C PRO A 132 2.46 -1.45 -0.29
N ALA A 133 1.44 -1.27 -1.13
CA ALA A 133 1.56 -0.74 -2.49
C ALA A 133 2.29 0.63 -2.54
N LYS A 134 2.06 1.49 -1.55
CA LYS A 134 2.72 2.80 -1.47
C LYS A 134 4.24 2.70 -1.37
N ALA A 135 4.77 1.76 -0.59
CA ALA A 135 6.22 1.59 -0.46
C ALA A 135 6.83 1.09 -1.77
N GLN A 136 6.17 0.11 -2.41
CA GLN A 136 6.60 -0.44 -3.69
C GLN A 136 6.58 0.60 -4.81
N ALA A 137 5.57 1.49 -4.83
CA ALA A 137 5.51 2.60 -5.80
C ALA A 137 6.71 3.56 -5.68
N LEU A 138 7.23 3.80 -4.47
CA LEU A 138 8.40 4.66 -4.28
C LEU A 138 9.67 4.04 -4.87
N GLU A 139 9.79 2.71 -4.83
CA GLU A 139 10.92 1.95 -5.39
C GLU A 139 10.81 1.79 -6.91
N ALA A 140 9.59 1.68 -7.45
CA ALA A 140 9.35 1.62 -8.89
C ALA A 140 9.71 2.93 -9.62
N LEU A 141 9.58 4.08 -8.95
CA LEU A 141 9.82 5.40 -9.53
C LEU A 141 11.21 5.62 -10.16
N PRO A 142 12.33 5.37 -9.47
CA PRO A 142 13.65 5.54 -10.06
C PRO A 142 13.85 4.63 -11.29
N LEU A 143 13.30 3.41 -11.25
CA LEU A 143 13.37 2.48 -12.38
C LEU A 143 12.58 3.02 -13.58
N LEU A 144 11.39 3.56 -13.34
CA LEU A 144 10.56 4.18 -14.38
C LEU A 144 11.20 5.45 -14.97
N LYS A 145 11.82 6.29 -14.12
CA LYS A 145 12.49 7.54 -14.53
C LYS A 145 13.65 7.30 -15.50
N SER A 146 14.27 6.12 -15.47
CA SER A 146 15.35 5.78 -16.40
C SER A 146 14.89 5.66 -17.86
N ARG A 147 13.61 5.34 -18.09
CA ARG A 147 13.08 5.02 -19.42
C ARG A 147 11.93 5.91 -19.87
N PHE A 148 11.21 6.52 -18.93
CA PHE A 148 10.08 7.40 -19.18
C PHE A 148 10.27 8.74 -18.46
N PRO A 149 9.86 9.87 -19.05
CA PRO A 149 9.89 11.18 -18.40
C PRO A 149 8.78 11.26 -17.35
N ILE A 150 9.00 10.64 -16.20
CA ILE A 150 8.06 10.61 -15.07
C ILE A 150 8.68 11.36 -13.91
N GLU A 151 7.99 12.39 -13.42
CA GLU A 151 8.35 13.12 -12.22
C GLU A 151 7.25 13.03 -11.18
N ARG A 152 7.61 13.16 -9.90
CA ARG A 152 6.61 13.33 -8.86
C ARG A 152 5.96 14.69 -8.99
N ALA A 153 4.64 14.73 -8.77
CA ALA A 153 3.90 15.97 -8.64
C ALA A 153 4.54 16.80 -7.51
N ARG A 154 4.88 18.04 -7.85
CA ARG A 154 5.36 19.03 -6.88
C ARG A 154 4.18 19.49 -6.02
N MET A 155 4.47 19.99 -4.83
CA MET A 155 3.49 20.60 -3.94
C MET A 155 3.64 22.11 -3.99
N ARG A 156 2.53 22.83 -4.06
CA ARG A 156 2.51 24.29 -3.95
C ARG A 156 2.39 24.66 -2.47
N LEU A 157 3.41 25.33 -1.95
CA LEU A 157 3.48 25.74 -0.55
C LEU A 157 3.46 27.27 -0.47
N LYS A 158 2.72 27.78 0.50
CA LYS A 158 2.76 29.17 0.92
C LYS A 158 3.39 29.25 2.30
N LEU A 159 4.53 29.93 2.37
CA LEU A 159 5.36 30.07 3.55
C LEU A 159 5.32 31.53 3.99
N ALA A 160 5.10 31.79 5.27
CA ALA A 160 5.23 33.13 5.85
C ALA A 160 6.26 33.11 6.97
N VAL A 161 7.31 33.91 6.82
CA VAL A 161 8.43 34.05 7.76
C VAL A 161 8.73 35.52 8.04
N PRO A 162 9.36 35.87 9.18
CA PRO A 162 9.84 37.22 9.45
C PRO A 162 10.90 37.66 8.43
N LEU A 163 11.03 38.97 8.22
CA LEU A 163 12.03 39.54 7.28
C LEU A 163 13.49 39.15 7.60
N SER A 164 13.79 38.88 8.87
CA SER A 164 15.14 38.50 9.32
C SER A 164 15.65 37.21 8.69
N SER A 165 14.77 36.28 8.31
CA SER A 165 15.12 34.95 7.81
C SER A 165 14.78 34.76 6.32
N LYS A 166 14.56 35.85 5.58
CA LYS A 166 14.16 35.81 4.16
C LYS A 166 15.22 35.15 3.27
N ASP A 167 16.49 35.50 3.47
CA ASP A 167 17.58 35.12 2.57
C ASP A 167 17.92 33.63 2.77
N GLU A 168 17.95 33.19 4.04
CA GLU A 168 18.10 31.79 4.42
C GLU A 168 16.98 30.89 3.85
N LEU A 169 15.72 31.36 3.88
CA LEU A 169 14.59 30.63 3.30
C LEU A 169 14.74 30.48 1.79
N LEU A 170 15.10 31.55 1.08
CA LEU A 170 15.33 31.54 -0.37
C LEU A 170 16.47 30.59 -0.75
N GLU A 171 17.58 30.60 -0.01
CA GLU A 171 18.68 29.67 -0.20
C GLU A 171 18.26 28.22 0.04
N LEU A 172 17.52 27.95 1.11
CA LEU A 172 17.05 26.61 1.42
C LEU A 172 16.10 26.08 0.33
N VAL A 173 15.18 26.91 -0.16
CA VAL A 173 14.27 26.50 -1.25
C VAL A 173 15.05 26.22 -2.54
N ARG A 174 16.06 27.03 -2.88
CA ARG A 174 16.92 26.82 -4.05
C ARG A 174 17.77 25.55 -3.92
N GLN A 175 18.38 25.32 -2.76
CA GLN A 175 19.19 24.13 -2.49
C GLN A 175 18.37 22.84 -2.61
N GLN A 176 17.09 22.90 -2.22
CA GLN A 176 16.19 21.76 -2.30
C GLN A 176 15.48 21.62 -3.66
N GLY A 177 15.87 22.39 -4.67
CA GLY A 177 15.33 22.32 -6.02
C GLY A 177 13.91 22.89 -6.17
N GLY A 178 13.48 23.73 -5.24
CA GLY A 178 12.18 24.39 -5.30
C GLY A 178 12.15 25.53 -6.32
N VAL A 179 11.03 25.66 -7.03
CA VAL A 179 10.78 26.78 -7.94
C VAL A 179 9.94 27.82 -7.20
N VAL A 180 10.40 29.07 -7.18
CA VAL A 180 9.66 30.19 -6.59
C VAL A 180 8.71 30.74 -7.63
N GLU A 181 7.42 30.87 -7.29
CA GLU A 181 6.42 31.50 -8.15
C GLU A 181 6.21 32.97 -7.75
N GLU A 182 5.91 33.21 -6.47
CA GLU A 182 5.54 34.54 -5.97
C GLU A 182 6.28 34.85 -4.67
N GLN A 183 6.65 36.12 -4.49
CA GLN A 183 7.32 36.64 -3.31
C GLN A 183 6.72 38.00 -2.95
N ASP A 184 6.06 38.07 -1.79
CA ASP A 184 5.38 39.26 -1.30
C ASP A 184 5.93 39.69 0.05
N LEU A 185 6.08 41.00 0.24
CA LEU A 185 6.38 41.60 1.53
C LEU A 185 5.11 42.23 2.08
N ILE A 186 4.54 41.62 3.13
CA ILE A 186 3.34 42.12 3.81
C ILE A 186 3.78 42.67 5.16
N GLY A 187 4.10 43.97 5.19
CA GLY A 187 4.56 44.67 6.39
C GLY A 187 5.87 44.10 6.93
N SER A 188 5.80 43.37 8.06
CA SER A 188 6.96 42.76 8.73
C SER A 188 7.13 41.25 8.41
N GLN A 189 6.25 40.69 7.58
CA GLN A 189 6.29 39.27 7.18
C GLN A 189 6.59 39.14 5.69
N PHE A 190 7.45 38.17 5.36
CA PHE A 190 7.77 37.74 4.02
C PHE A 190 6.96 36.49 3.67
N CYS A 191 6.17 36.59 2.61
CA CYS A 191 5.35 35.52 2.07
C CYS A 191 6.01 34.98 0.79
N LEU A 192 6.23 33.66 0.73
CA LEU A 192 6.77 32.97 -0.43
C LEU A 192 5.80 31.89 -0.89
N VAL A 193 5.46 31.88 -2.17
CA VAL A 193 4.78 30.75 -2.82
C VAL A 193 5.80 29.99 -3.65
N CYS A 194 6.01 28.71 -3.34
CA CYS A 194 6.98 27.88 -4.04
C CYS A 194 6.44 26.47 -4.34
N LEU A 195 6.97 25.89 -5.41
CA LEU A 195 6.76 24.51 -5.84
C LEU A 195 7.93 23.66 -5.38
N VAL A 196 7.68 22.69 -4.50
CA VAL A 196 8.73 21.79 -3.96
C VAL A 196 8.34 20.33 -4.10
N GLU A 197 9.33 19.43 -4.10
CA GLU A 197 9.05 18.00 -3.99
C GLU A 197 8.55 17.62 -2.59
N PRO A 198 7.64 16.64 -2.47
CA PRO A 198 7.08 16.23 -1.18
C PRO A 198 8.12 15.69 -0.19
N GLY A 199 9.28 15.21 -0.64
CA GLY A 199 10.35 14.73 0.23
C GLY A 199 10.99 15.86 1.06
N THR A 200 11.01 17.06 0.50
CA THR A 200 11.62 18.27 1.08
C THR A 200 10.74 18.91 2.16
N PHE A 201 9.45 18.57 2.19
CA PHE A 201 8.44 19.15 3.09
C PHE A 201 8.90 19.21 4.55
N ARG A 202 9.50 18.11 5.05
CA ARG A 202 9.91 18.02 6.46
C ARG A 202 10.99 19.02 6.82
N SER A 203 11.98 19.22 5.94
CA SER A 203 13.10 20.14 6.16
C SER A 203 12.65 21.60 6.15
N VAL A 204 11.77 21.97 5.20
CA VAL A 204 11.20 23.32 5.10
C VAL A 204 10.34 23.62 6.31
N HIS A 205 9.51 22.67 6.74
CA HIS A 205 8.67 22.82 7.92
C HIS A 205 9.49 23.01 9.20
N SER A 206 10.54 22.19 9.42
CA SER A 206 11.43 22.37 10.58
C SER A 206 12.14 23.72 10.57
N PHE A 207 12.58 24.18 9.39
CA PHE A 207 13.24 25.48 9.25
C PHE A 207 12.31 26.62 9.67
N ILE A 208 11.05 26.61 9.22
CA ILE A 208 10.08 27.66 9.57
C ILE A 208 9.77 27.68 11.06
N GLN A 209 9.67 26.51 11.70
CA GLN A 209 9.46 26.43 13.15
C GLN A 209 10.63 27.03 13.93
N THR A 210 11.87 26.74 13.52
CA THR A 210 13.07 27.27 14.17
C THR A 210 13.27 28.76 13.89
N SER A 211 13.15 29.19 12.63
CA SER A 211 13.42 30.58 12.21
C SER A 211 12.38 31.56 12.74
N SER A 212 11.13 31.11 12.87
CA SER A 212 10.01 31.97 13.26
C SER A 212 9.62 31.82 14.74
N GLY A 213 10.33 31.01 15.53
CA GLY A 213 9.99 30.75 16.94
C GLY A 213 8.55 30.29 17.15
N GLY A 214 7.95 29.61 16.17
CA GLY A 214 6.54 29.18 16.19
C GLY A 214 5.51 30.20 15.65
N MET A 215 5.90 31.41 15.25
CA MET A 215 5.00 32.39 14.61
C MET A 215 4.88 32.24 13.08
N GLY A 216 5.67 31.34 12.49
CA GLY A 216 5.69 31.12 11.04
C GLY A 216 4.40 30.43 10.57
N ARG A 217 3.78 30.96 9.52
CA ARG A 217 2.57 30.36 8.94
C ARG A 217 2.97 29.50 7.75
N PHE A 218 2.48 28.27 7.74
CA PHE A 218 2.75 27.31 6.68
C PHE A 218 1.41 26.78 6.14
N GLU A 219 1.16 26.99 4.85
CA GLU A 219 -0.05 26.56 4.18
C GLU A 219 0.30 25.73 2.94
N VAL A 220 -0.31 24.55 2.82
CA VAL A 220 -0.26 23.77 1.58
C VAL A 220 -1.39 24.27 0.69
N LEU A 221 -1.06 24.82 -0.47
CA LEU A 221 -2.04 25.21 -1.46
C LEU A 221 -2.37 24.00 -2.34
N ALA A 222 -3.65 23.83 -2.66
CA ALA A 222 -4.04 22.91 -3.71
C ALA A 222 -3.53 23.44 -5.05
N LEU A 223 -2.97 22.55 -5.87
CA LEU A 223 -2.62 22.81 -7.27
C LEU A 223 -3.88 22.81 -8.14
#